data_AF-A0A3C0JQ34-F1
#
_entry.id   AF-A0A3C0JQ34-F1
#
_cell.length_a   1.000
_cell.length_b   1.000
_cell.length_c   1.000
_cell.angle_alpha   90.00
_cell.angle_beta   90.00
_cell.angle_gamma   90.00
#
_symmetry.space_group_name_H-M   'P 1'
#
loop_
_entity.id
_entity.type
_entity.pdbx_description
1 polymer ?
#
loop_
_entity_poly.entity_id
_entity_poly.type
_entity_poly.pdbx_seq_one_letter_code
_entity_poly.pdbx_strand_id
1 'polypeptide(L)'
;LKDDSGGRALAAVFVWDTAIDAGEFFEAYIEFTAQTSQWERREDKGDILTWHRPGRSVLLRLEGENTLIGIAPDPETLALIAKDFP
;
A
#
# COMPACT_ATOMS: atom_id res chain seq x y z
N LEU A 1 8.74 -7.08 -8.95
CA LEU A 1 8.31 -6.43 -10.22
C LEU A 1 9.24 -5.24 -10.48
N LYS A 2 9.59 -4.96 -11.73
CA LYS A 2 10.41 -3.79 -12.12
C LYS A 2 9.73 -3.06 -13.27
N ASP A 3 9.79 -1.74 -13.28
CA ASP A 3 9.40 -0.95 -14.45
C ASP A 3 10.54 -0.84 -15.47
N ASP A 4 10.26 -0.19 -16.60
CA ASP A 4 11.22 0.06 -17.69
C ASP A 4 12.38 0.99 -17.28
N SER A 5 12.25 1.70 -16.15
CA SER A 5 13.29 2.57 -15.58
C SER A 5 14.21 1.85 -14.58
N GLY A 6 13.91 0.58 -14.24
CA GLY A 6 14.62 -0.21 -13.24
C GLY A 6 14.14 0.02 -11.80
N GLY A 7 13.11 0.84 -11.60
CA GLY A 7 12.37 1.01 -10.37
C GLY A 7 11.79 -0.33 -9.91
N ARG A 8 11.99 -0.66 -8.63
CA ARG A 8 11.59 -1.95 -8.07
C ARG A 8 10.32 -1.78 -7.25
N ALA A 9 9.40 -2.72 -7.42
CA ALA A 9 8.26 -2.86 -6.55
C ALA A 9 8.64 -3.65 -5.28
N LEU A 10 8.05 -3.25 -4.15
CA LEU A 10 8.14 -3.92 -2.87
C LEU A 10 6.71 -4.27 -2.42
N ALA A 11 6.51 -5.51 -2.00
CA ALA A 11 5.30 -5.95 -1.34
C ALA A 11 5.70 -6.55 0.01
N ALA A 12 5.02 -6.14 1.07
CA ALA A 12 5.22 -6.66 2.41
C ALA A 12 3.86 -7.00 3.02
N VAL A 13 3.68 -8.28 3.38
CA VAL A 13 2.50 -8.77 4.09
C VAL A 13 2.88 -8.94 5.55
N PHE A 14 2.09 -8.37 6.44
CA PHE A 14 2.21 -8.50 7.88
C PHE A 14 1.02 -9.28 8.39
N VAL A 15 1.30 -10.35 9.13
CA VAL A 15 0.30 -11.19 9.78
C VAL A 15 0.34 -10.86 11.27
N TRP A 16 -0.81 -10.51 11.82
CA TRP A 16 -0.98 -10.10 13.21
C TRP A 16 -1.68 -11.19 14.01
N ASP A 17 -1.51 -11.15 15.34
CA ASP A 17 -2.17 -12.11 16.23
C ASP A 17 -3.68 -11.83 16.36
N THR A 18 -4.12 -10.59 16.08
CA THR A 18 -5.52 -10.20 16.10
C THR A 18 -5.87 -9.20 14.99
N ALA A 19 -7.14 -9.19 14.59
CA ALA A 19 -7.66 -8.21 13.64
C ALA A 19 -7.66 -6.78 14.19
N ILE A 20 -7.63 -6.63 15.53
CA ILE A 20 -7.53 -5.32 16.18
C ILE A 20 -6.13 -4.75 15.94
N ASP A 21 -5.07 -5.52 16.18
CA ASP A 21 -3.69 -5.07 15.96
C ASP A 21 -3.43 -4.74 14.48
N ALA A 22 -3.98 -5.56 13.57
CA ALA A 22 -3.92 -5.29 12.14
C ALA A 22 -4.59 -3.95 11.78
N GLY A 23 -5.76 -3.66 12.38
CA GLY A 23 -6.48 -2.40 12.21
C GLY A 23 -5.72 -1.20 12.79
N GLU A 24 -5.14 -1.33 13.99
CA GLU A 24 -4.33 -0.27 14.60
C GLU A 24 -3.11 0.08 13.74
N PHE A 25 -2.43 -0.93 13.17
CA PHE A 25 -1.35 -0.69 12.23
C PHE A 25 -1.82 0.00 10.95
N PHE A 26 -2.96 -0.43 10.39
CA PHE A 26 -3.54 0.16 9.19
C PHE A 26 -3.79 1.66 9.39
N GLU A 27 -4.46 2.04 10.48
CA GLU A 27 -4.71 3.45 10.80
C GLU A 27 -3.42 4.24 11.06
N ALA A 28 -2.47 3.69 11.82
CA ALA A 28 -1.19 4.33 12.05
C ALA A 28 -0.40 4.57 10.75
N TYR A 29 -0.47 3.64 9.78
CA TYR A 29 0.20 3.82 8.50
C TYR A 29 -0.47 4.91 7.66
N ILE A 30 -1.79 5.05 7.70
CA ILE A 30 -2.53 6.14 7.04
C ILE A 30 -2.09 7.49 7.59
N GLU A 31 -2.00 7.63 8.91
CA GLU A 31 -1.54 8.86 9.56
C GLU A 31 -0.09 9.17 9.16
N PHE A 32 0.78 8.17 9.14
CA PHE A 32 2.16 8.30 8.72
C PHE A 32 2.30 8.77 7.26
N THR A 33 1.57 8.17 6.31
CA THR A 33 1.62 8.59 4.90
C THR A 33 1.04 9.98 4.70
N ALA A 34 0.04 10.39 5.49
CA ALA A 34 -0.52 11.73 5.43
C ALA A 34 0.47 12.81 5.93
N GLN A 35 1.28 12.52 6.95
CA GLN A 35 2.24 13.48 7.51
C GLN A 35 3.52 13.65 6.69
N THR A 36 3.93 12.60 5.98
CA THR A 36 5.29 12.53 5.40
C THR A 36 5.38 12.92 3.92
N SER A 37 4.26 13.15 3.24
CA SER A 37 4.25 13.10 1.76
C SER A 37 3.28 14.07 1.09
N GLN A 38 3.76 14.72 0.02
CA GLN A 38 2.95 15.47 -0.95
C GLN A 38 2.34 14.50 -1.96
N TRP A 39 1.28 13.78 -1.58
CA TRP A 39 0.54 12.92 -2.51
C TRP A 39 -0.36 13.75 -3.42
N GLU A 40 -0.40 13.42 -4.70
CA GLU A 40 -1.23 14.13 -5.70
C GLU A 40 -2.63 13.52 -5.82
N ARG A 41 -2.75 12.22 -5.52
CA ARG A 41 -4.02 11.49 -5.57
C ARG A 41 -4.08 10.44 -4.48
N ARG A 42 -5.26 10.32 -3.86
CA ARG A 42 -5.65 9.23 -2.97
C ARG A 42 -6.89 8.55 -3.52
N GLU A 43 -6.90 7.23 -3.58
CA GLU A 43 -8.13 6.45 -3.81
C GLU A 43 -8.46 5.63 -2.58
N ASP A 44 -9.76 5.52 -2.31
CA ASP A 44 -10.30 4.78 -1.17
C ASP A 44 -11.37 3.81 -1.68
N LYS A 45 -11.14 2.52 -1.45
CA LYS A 45 -12.07 1.44 -1.74
C LYS A 45 -12.29 0.60 -0.49
N GLY A 46 -12.59 1.23 0.65
CA GLY A 46 -12.89 0.55 1.89
C GLY A 46 -11.64 -0.04 2.54
N ASP A 47 -11.36 -1.31 2.29
CA ASP A 47 -10.22 -2.04 2.85
C ASP A 47 -8.90 -1.75 2.10
N ILE A 48 -8.96 -1.08 0.95
CA ILE A 48 -7.80 -0.73 0.12
C ILE A 48 -7.69 0.78 -0.01
N LEU A 49 -6.53 1.29 0.35
CA LEU A 49 -6.12 2.67 0.14
C LEU A 49 -4.93 2.73 -0.80
N THR A 50 -4.94 3.68 -1.73
CA THR A 50 -3.79 3.94 -2.59
C THR A 50 -3.44 5.42 -2.61
N TRP A 51 -2.15 5.70 -2.69
CA TRP A 51 -1.61 7.05 -2.84
C TRP A 51 -0.63 7.10 -4.01
N HIS A 52 -0.69 8.18 -4.77
CA HIS A 52 0.11 8.35 -5.96
C HIS A 52 0.82 9.71 -5.99
N ARG A 53 2.05 9.69 -6.50
CA ARG A 53 2.83 10.86 -6.91
C ARG A 53 3.78 10.44 -8.05
N PRO A 54 4.46 11.38 -8.73
CA PRO A 54 5.38 11.04 -9.80
C PRO A 54 6.46 10.06 -9.32
N GLY A 55 6.60 8.93 -10.00
CA GLY A 55 7.59 7.88 -9.72
C GLY A 55 7.36 7.08 -8.43
N ARG A 56 6.19 7.22 -7.77
CA ARG A 56 5.83 6.38 -6.62
C ARG A 56 4.32 6.23 -6.43
N SER A 57 3.89 5.00 -6.32
CA SER A 57 2.55 4.61 -5.90
C SER A 57 2.64 3.69 -4.67
N VAL A 58 1.76 3.89 -3.69
CA VAL A 58 1.68 3.10 -2.47
C VAL A 58 0.28 2.53 -2.34
N LEU A 59 0.18 1.27 -1.93
CA LEU A 59 -1.04 0.57 -1.57
C LEU A 59 -0.94 0.17 -0.11
N LEU A 60 -2.03 0.37 0.62
CA LEU A 60 -2.25 -0.21 1.93
C LEU A 60 -3.57 -0.98 1.88
N ARG A 61 -3.56 -2.23 2.36
CA ARG A 61 -4.76 -3.06 2.46
C ARG A 61 -4.87 -3.69 3.84
N LEU A 62 -6.09 -3.85 4.32
CA LEU A 62 -6.44 -4.55 5.56
C LEU A 62 -7.40 -5.70 5.27
N GLU A 63 -7.01 -6.94 5.57
CA GLU A 63 -7.89 -8.10 5.43
C GLU A 63 -7.79 -9.01 6.67
N GLY A 64 -8.77 -8.88 7.57
CA GLY A 64 -8.80 -9.63 8.82
C GLY A 64 -7.58 -9.33 9.69
N GLU A 65 -6.74 -10.34 9.89
CA GLU A 65 -5.50 -10.26 10.67
C GLU A 65 -4.28 -9.87 9.82
N ASN A 66 -4.48 -9.49 8.56
CA ASN A 66 -3.40 -9.18 7.63
C ASN A 66 -3.41 -7.72 7.22
N THR A 67 -2.22 -7.13 7.11
CA THR A 67 -2.02 -5.89 6.39
C THR A 67 -1.02 -6.07 5.26
N LEU A 68 -1.30 -5.45 4.12
CA LEU A 68 -0.41 -5.44 2.96
C LEU A 68 0.04 -4.00 2.68
N ILE A 69 1.35 -3.83 2.53
CA ILE A 69 1.95 -2.62 1.98
C ILE A 69 2.55 -2.95 0.61
N GLY A 70 2.05 -2.29 -0.42
CA GLY A 70 2.62 -2.28 -1.76
C GLY A 70 3.30 -0.95 -2.05
N ILE A 71 4.51 -0.96 -2.58
CA ILE A 71 5.20 0.23 -3.08
C ILE A 71 5.68 -0.08 -4.49
N ALA A 72 5.32 0.77 -5.45
CA ALA A 72 5.65 0.59 -6.85
C ALA A 72 6.03 1.92 -7.50
N PRO A 73 6.75 1.92 -8.63
CA PRO A 73 7.07 3.14 -9.37
C PRO A 73 5.83 3.82 -9.98
N ASP A 74 4.81 3.05 -10.35
CA ASP A 74 3.62 3.53 -11.04
C ASP A 74 2.34 2.76 -10.62
N PRO A 75 1.14 3.26 -10.95
CA PRO A 75 -0.13 2.61 -10.58
C PRO A 75 -0.33 1.24 -11.22
N GLU A 76 0.20 1.01 -12.42
CA GLU A 76 0.03 -0.26 -13.16
C GLU A 76 0.79 -1.38 -12.46
N THR A 77 2.04 -1.13 -12.09
CA THR A 77 2.88 -2.01 -11.29
C THR A 77 2.29 -2.21 -9.89
N LEU A 78 1.68 -1.18 -9.30
CA LEU A 78 0.98 -1.31 -8.01
C LEU A 78 -0.24 -2.23 -8.10
N ALA A 79 -1.01 -2.14 -9.18
CA ALA A 79 -2.17 -3.00 -9.41
C ALA A 79 -1.79 -4.48 -9.56
N LEU A 80 -0.58 -4.78 -10.07
CA LEU A 80 -0.05 -6.14 -10.08
C LEU A 80 0.19 -6.67 -8.66
N ILE A 81 0.69 -5.83 -7.74
CA ILE A 81 0.84 -6.21 -6.32
C ILE A 81 -0.53 -6.52 -5.71
N ALA A 82 -1.53 -5.65 -5.92
CA ALA A 82 -2.88 -5.84 -5.40
C ALA A 82 -3.55 -7.13 -5.89
N LYS A 83 -3.19 -7.60 -7.09
CA LYS A 83 -3.70 -8.83 -7.69
C LYS A 83 -2.98 -10.07 -7.16
N ASP A 84 -1.66 -10.00 -7.02
CA ASP A 84 -0.81 -11.18 -6.73
C ASP A 84 -0.70 -11.46 -5.23
N PHE A 85 -0.99 -10.48 -4.38
CA PHE A 85 -0.96 -10.59 -2.92
C PHE A 85 -2.32 -10.21 -2.34
N PRO A 86 -3.22 -11.18 -2.10
CA PRO A 86 -4.47 -10.92 -1.38
C PRO A 86 -4.16 -10.50 0.06
#